data_AF-A0A1G2RGI7-F1
#
_entry.id   AF-A0A1G2RGI7-F1
#
_cell.length_a   1.000
_cell.length_b   1.000
_cell.length_c   1.000
_cell.angle_alpha   90.00
_cell.angle_beta   90.00
_cell.angle_gamma   90.00
#
_symmetry.space_group_name_H-M   'P 1'
#
loop_
_entity.id
_entity.type
_entity.pdbx_description
1 polymer ?
#
loop_
_entity_poly.entity_id
_entity_poly.type
_entity_poly.pdbx_seq_one_letter_code
_entity_poly.pdbx_strand_id
1 'polypeptide(L)'
;MQGEKREKTFTVSLKGLAPFVSAIRYEKSQKDVKLFITLAKETRPAVIVEDKSLGGKLSDKMFQNLEYHQASSLYISKLAPQDFKECGAQEADLRNCLADLKNSMLDFSFLLLAQSPSAPTPKGFLWTQQQGLKEKISQGFPSQTKENWVVVQAQGSLEQTQQTILSLLERV
;
A
#
# COMPACT_ATOMS: atom_id res chain seq x y z
N MET A 1 33.57 25.90 33.07
CA MET A 1 32.51 24.86 33.05
C MET A 1 32.04 24.72 31.61
N GLN A 2 32.38 23.63 30.94
CA GLN A 2 31.92 23.36 29.56
C GLN A 2 30.49 22.81 29.64
N GLY A 3 29.53 23.55 29.09
CA GLY A 3 28.16 23.07 28.96
C GLY A 3 28.09 22.02 27.87
N GLU A 4 27.75 20.79 28.23
CA GLU A 4 27.45 19.73 27.27
C GLU A 4 26.30 20.17 26.36
N LYS A 5 26.56 20.25 25.05
CA LYS A 5 25.50 20.42 24.06
C LYS A 5 24.65 19.14 24.07
N ARG A 6 23.46 19.21 24.66
CA ARG A 6 22.42 18.18 24.49
C ARG A 6 21.94 18.20 23.06
N GLU A 7 22.45 17.29 22.24
CA GLU A 7 21.93 17.03 20.90
C GLU A 7 20.49 16.51 21.00
N LYS A 8 19.61 17.01 20.12
CA LYS A 8 18.24 16.53 19.99
C LYS A 8 18.10 15.88 18.62
N THR A 9 17.82 14.58 18.61
CA THR A 9 17.60 13.80 17.40
C THR A 9 16.11 13.62 17.15
N PHE A 10 15.68 13.77 15.90
CA PHE A 10 14.34 13.42 15.45
C PHE A 10 14.43 12.60 14.16
N THR A 11 13.44 11.74 13.93
CA THR A 11 13.42 10.82 12.78
C THR A 11 12.32 11.22 11.81
N VAL A 12 12.63 11.22 10.52
CA VAL A 12 11.65 11.39 9.43
C VAL A 12 11.54 10.05 8.68
N SER A 13 10.33 9.54 8.50
CA SER A 13 10.07 8.28 7.80
C SER A 13 9.32 8.51 6.50
N LEU A 14 9.84 7.98 5.40
CA LEU A 14 9.20 8.01 4.09
C LEU A 14 8.46 6.69 3.86
N LYS A 15 7.14 6.66 4.12
CA LYS A 15 6.32 5.44 3.96
C LYS A 15 5.98 5.18 2.49
N GLY A 16 5.89 3.90 2.11
CA GLY A 16 5.48 3.45 0.77
C GLY A 16 6.47 3.69 -0.36
N LEU A 17 7.44 4.59 -0.17
CA LEU A 17 8.38 5.02 -1.20
C LEU A 17 9.79 4.42 -1.08
N ALA A 18 10.16 3.88 0.08
CA ALA A 18 11.52 3.41 0.35
C ALA A 18 12.10 2.45 -0.71
N PRO A 19 11.37 1.45 -1.23
CA PRO A 19 11.90 0.54 -2.26
C PRO A 19 12.21 1.23 -3.60
N PHE A 20 11.66 2.42 -3.83
CA PHE A 20 11.80 3.16 -5.07
C PHE A 20 12.87 4.24 -4.99
N VAL A 21 13.40 4.52 -3.81
CA VAL A 21 14.42 5.55 -3.61
C VAL A 21 15.75 5.07 -4.18
N SER A 22 16.19 5.71 -5.27
CA SER A 22 17.49 5.44 -5.90
C SER A 22 18.62 6.30 -5.31
N ALA A 23 18.31 7.49 -4.79
CA ALA A 23 19.29 8.35 -4.15
C ALA A 23 18.64 9.30 -3.15
N ILE A 24 19.37 9.60 -2.07
CA ILE A 24 19.02 10.66 -1.12
C ILE A 24 20.19 11.63 -1.06
N ARG A 25 19.91 12.92 -1.21
CA ARG A 25 20.87 14.02 -1.02
C ARG A 25 20.28 15.03 -0.07
N TYR A 26 21.12 15.82 0.58
CA TYR A 26 20.65 16.92 1.40
C TYR A 26 21.46 18.17 1.16
N GLU A 27 20.80 19.31 1.31
CA GLU A 27 21.44 20.62 1.40
C GLU A 27 21.11 21.20 2.77
N LYS A 28 22.13 21.69 3.47
CA LYS A 28 21.97 22.34 4.77
C LYS A 28 22.45 23.78 4.67
N SER A 29 21.59 24.71 5.05
CA SER A 29 21.95 26.11 5.26
C SER A 29 21.91 26.46 6.75
N GLN A 30 22.15 27.73 7.09
CA GLN A 30 21.93 28.23 8.45
C GLN A 30 20.46 28.20 8.87
N LYS A 31 19.51 28.20 7.92
CA LYS A 31 18.06 28.36 8.19
C LYS A 31 17.25 27.11 7.88
N ASP A 32 17.73 26.24 7.00
CA ASP A 32 16.97 25.08 6.53
C ASP A 32 17.85 23.85 6.25
N VAL A 33 17.19 22.69 6.20
CA VAL A 33 17.73 21.45 5.64
C VAL A 33 16.74 20.96 4.61
N LYS A 34 17.19 20.78 3.38
CA LYS A 34 16.41 20.20 2.28
C LYS A 34 16.85 18.78 2.04
N LEU A 35 15.90 17.86 1.91
CA LEU A 35 16.14 16.47 1.51
C LEU A 35 15.64 16.29 0.08
N PHE A 36 16.53 15.86 -0.80
CA PHE A 36 16.23 15.50 -2.19
C PHE A 36 16.19 13.98 -2.28
N ILE A 37 15.04 13.43 -2.65
CA ILE A 37 14.83 12.00 -2.77
C ILE A 37 14.59 11.72 -4.25
N THR A 38 15.52 11.03 -4.89
CA THR A 38 15.41 10.60 -6.28
C THR A 38 14.82 9.20 -6.32
N LEU A 39 13.87 8.97 -7.21
CA LEU A 39 13.25 7.67 -7.43
C LEU A 39 13.86 6.99 -8.67
N ALA A 40 13.95 5.66 -8.69
CA ALA A 40 14.54 4.91 -9.80
C ALA A 40 13.77 5.15 -11.12
N LYS A 41 14.47 5.19 -12.27
CA LYS A 41 13.85 5.48 -13.57
C LYS A 41 12.80 4.46 -14.03
N GLU A 42 12.92 3.21 -13.61
CA GLU A 42 11.96 2.13 -13.95
C GLU A 42 10.77 2.09 -12.99
N THR A 43 10.88 2.74 -11.83
CA THR A 43 9.74 2.99 -10.99
C THR A 43 9.02 4.19 -11.55
N ARG A 44 7.91 3.97 -12.28
CA ARG A 44 6.87 4.99 -12.32
C ARG A 44 6.49 5.22 -10.86
N PRO A 45 6.78 6.38 -10.25
CA PRO A 45 6.25 6.65 -8.94
C PRO A 45 4.76 6.79 -9.17
N ALA A 46 4.00 5.74 -8.87
CA ALA A 46 2.58 5.86 -8.63
C ALA A 46 2.29 6.85 -7.47
N VAL A 47 3.32 7.28 -6.76
CA VAL A 47 3.25 8.05 -5.51
C VAL A 47 3.97 9.40 -5.64
N ILE A 48 4.13 9.93 -6.86
CA ILE A 48 4.08 11.39 -7.03
C ILE A 48 2.79 11.63 -7.79
N VAL A 49 1.71 11.81 -7.01
CA VAL A 49 0.44 12.32 -7.53
C VAL A 49 0.72 13.77 -7.96
N GLU A 50 1.27 13.97 -9.15
CA GLU A 50 1.16 15.23 -9.86
C GLU A 50 -0.32 15.41 -10.15
N ASP A 51 -1.05 16.11 -9.27
CA ASP A 51 -2.33 16.84 -9.40
C ASP A 51 -3.35 16.40 -10.50
N LYS A 52 -3.29 15.14 -10.91
CA LYS A 52 -4.21 14.42 -11.75
C LYS A 52 -4.82 13.43 -10.79
N SER A 53 -5.97 13.82 -10.25
CA SER A 53 -6.73 13.04 -9.29
C SER A 53 -6.81 11.59 -9.75
N LEU A 54 -6.02 10.71 -9.10
CA LEU A 54 -6.18 9.26 -9.21
C LEU A 54 -7.61 8.97 -8.78
N GLY A 55 -8.47 8.49 -9.68
CA GLY A 55 -9.80 7.90 -9.46
C GLY A 55 -10.82 8.53 -8.49
N GLY A 56 -10.50 9.64 -7.79
CA GLY A 56 -11.21 10.19 -6.65
C GLY A 56 -10.49 9.98 -5.29
N LYS A 57 -11.02 10.65 -4.25
CA LYS A 57 -10.45 10.72 -2.89
C LYS A 57 -10.14 9.35 -2.26
N LEU A 58 -10.91 8.31 -2.62
CA LEU A 58 -10.70 6.96 -2.08
C LEU A 58 -9.41 6.33 -2.62
N SER A 59 -9.05 6.56 -3.88
CA SER A 59 -7.78 6.11 -4.44
C SER A 59 -6.61 6.82 -3.76
N ASP A 60 -6.72 8.13 -3.53
CA ASP A 60 -5.69 8.88 -2.78
C ASP A 60 -5.48 8.29 -1.38
N LYS A 61 -6.59 8.03 -0.66
CA LYS A 61 -6.54 7.40 0.67
C LYS A 61 -5.92 6.00 0.62
N MET A 62 -6.26 5.20 -0.38
CA MET A 62 -5.67 3.87 -0.60
C MET A 62 -4.14 3.94 -0.79
N PHE A 63 -3.64 4.88 -1.59
CA PHE A 63 -2.19 5.04 -1.78
C PHE A 63 -1.50 5.60 -0.53
N GLN A 64 -2.15 6.47 0.23
CA GLN A 64 -1.63 6.95 1.53
C GLN A 64 -1.48 5.82 2.55
N ASN A 65 -2.39 4.85 2.53
CA ASN A 65 -2.38 3.69 3.41
C ASN A 65 -1.47 2.54 2.91
N LEU A 66 -0.72 2.74 1.83
CA LEU A 66 0.08 1.69 1.22
C LEU A 66 1.34 1.39 2.05
N GLU A 67 1.50 0.13 2.43
CA GLU A 67 2.62 -0.42 3.19
C GLU A 67 3.34 -1.48 2.36
N TYR A 68 4.67 -1.57 2.46
CA TYR A 68 5.44 -2.59 1.77
C TYR A 68 5.87 -3.70 2.73
N HIS A 69 5.47 -4.93 2.45
CA HIS A 69 5.86 -6.11 3.19
C HIS A 69 7.05 -6.80 2.51
N GLN A 70 8.26 -6.60 3.07
CA GLN A 70 9.51 -7.02 2.45
C GLN A 70 9.63 -8.53 2.26
N ALA A 71 9.24 -9.33 3.27
CA ALA A 71 9.43 -10.79 3.23
C ALA A 71 8.70 -11.47 2.06
N SER A 72 7.57 -10.91 1.65
CA SER A 72 6.76 -11.43 0.54
C SER A 72 6.80 -10.55 -0.71
N SER A 73 7.65 -9.51 -0.73
CA SER A 73 7.70 -8.49 -1.80
C SER A 73 6.31 -8.01 -2.24
N LEU A 74 5.46 -7.66 -1.25
CA LEU A 74 4.03 -7.38 -1.46
C LEU A 74 3.68 -5.99 -0.93
N TYR A 75 3.05 -5.16 -1.76
CA TYR A 75 2.41 -3.94 -1.28
C TYR A 75 1.03 -4.24 -0.73
N ILE A 76 0.67 -3.63 0.40
CA ILE A 76 -0.62 -3.87 1.07
C ILE A 76 -1.25 -2.52 1.38
N SER A 77 -2.52 -2.36 1.03
CA SER A 77 -3.33 -1.21 1.46
C SER A 77 -4.61 -1.69 2.10
N LYS A 78 -5.13 -0.86 3.03
CA LYS A 78 -6.38 -1.10 3.74
C LYS A 78 -7.34 0.06 3.57
N LEU A 79 -8.60 -0.28 3.31
CA LEU A 79 -9.73 0.65 3.31
C LEU A 79 -10.81 0.14 4.27
N ALA A 80 -10.90 0.79 5.42
CA ALA A 80 -11.91 0.54 6.44
C ALA A 80 -13.23 1.27 6.11
N PRO A 81 -14.36 0.88 6.73
CA PRO A 81 -15.64 1.56 6.50
C PRO A 81 -15.60 3.07 6.75
N GLN A 82 -14.75 3.53 7.66
CA GLN A 82 -14.55 4.94 7.94
C GLN A 82 -13.90 5.68 6.77
N ASP A 83 -12.96 5.06 6.05
CA ASP A 83 -12.29 5.67 4.90
C ASP A 83 -13.28 5.98 3.77
N PHE A 84 -14.25 5.09 3.54
CA PHE A 84 -15.34 5.32 2.59
C PHE A 84 -16.21 6.52 3.01
N LYS A 85 -16.56 6.61 4.29
CA LYS A 85 -17.35 7.72 4.82
C LYS A 85 -16.61 9.06 4.69
N GLU A 86 -15.34 9.10 5.07
CA GLU A 86 -14.48 10.29 4.98
C GLU A 86 -14.32 10.77 3.52
N CYS A 87 -14.23 9.82 2.58
CA CYS A 87 -14.07 10.12 1.16
C CYS A 87 -15.40 10.40 0.44
N GLY A 88 -16.55 10.16 1.08
CA GLY A 88 -17.86 10.21 0.44
C GLY A 88 -18.03 9.13 -0.65
N ALA A 89 -17.36 7.99 -0.50
CA ALA A 89 -17.28 6.92 -1.49
C ALA A 89 -18.21 5.75 -1.16
N GLN A 90 -18.54 4.97 -2.18
CA GLN A 90 -19.34 3.76 -2.14
C GLN A 90 -18.52 2.54 -2.59
N GLU A 91 -19.06 1.33 -2.39
CA GLU A 91 -18.37 0.09 -2.81
C GLU A 91 -18.07 0.07 -4.32
N ALA A 92 -18.91 0.72 -5.14
CA ALA A 92 -18.70 0.83 -6.58
C ALA A 92 -17.40 1.57 -6.94
N ASP A 93 -16.92 2.48 -6.08
CA ASP A 93 -15.69 3.25 -6.30
C ASP A 93 -14.43 2.40 -6.16
N LEU A 94 -14.51 1.23 -5.52
CA LEU A 94 -13.39 0.28 -5.44
C LEU A 94 -12.86 -0.12 -6.82
N ARG A 95 -13.72 -0.16 -7.84
CA ARG A 95 -13.26 -0.50 -9.21
C ARG A 95 -12.22 0.51 -9.71
N ASN A 96 -12.38 1.78 -9.36
CA ASN A 96 -11.48 2.85 -9.78
C ASN A 96 -10.17 2.71 -9.02
N CYS A 97 -10.23 2.45 -7.71
CA CYS A 97 -9.06 2.13 -6.90
C CYS A 97 -8.25 0.96 -7.47
N LEU A 98 -8.91 -0.15 -7.83
CA LEU A 98 -8.24 -1.32 -8.42
C LEU A 98 -7.63 -1.03 -9.79
N ALA A 99 -8.30 -0.21 -10.61
CA ALA A 99 -7.78 0.21 -11.91
C ALA A 99 -6.54 1.11 -11.75
N ASP A 100 -6.62 2.09 -10.86
CA ASP A 100 -5.50 3.00 -10.55
C ASP A 100 -4.30 2.22 -10.02
N LEU A 101 -4.54 1.30 -9.07
CA LEU A 101 -3.48 0.49 -8.46
C LEU A 101 -2.83 -0.44 -9.51
N LYS A 102 -3.62 -1.10 -10.35
CA LYS A 102 -3.09 -1.92 -11.47
C LYS A 102 -2.24 -1.09 -12.43
N ASN A 103 -2.72 0.06 -12.87
CA ASN A 103 -1.99 0.92 -13.84
C ASN A 103 -0.71 1.53 -13.25
N SER A 104 -0.72 1.70 -11.93
CA SER A 104 0.38 2.24 -11.14
C SER A 104 1.47 1.23 -10.81
N MET A 105 1.12 -0.05 -10.70
CA MET A 105 1.98 -1.09 -10.12
C MET A 105 2.00 -2.38 -10.96
N LEU A 106 2.03 -2.25 -12.29
CA LEU A 106 1.97 -3.39 -13.22
C LEU A 106 2.99 -4.50 -12.93
N ASP A 107 4.19 -4.11 -12.50
CA ASP A 107 5.32 -5.01 -12.25
C ASP A 107 5.41 -5.51 -10.81
N PHE A 108 4.55 -5.02 -9.90
CA PHE A 108 4.58 -5.38 -8.48
C PHE A 108 3.39 -6.26 -8.09
N SER A 109 3.57 -7.01 -7.00
CA SER A 109 2.45 -7.67 -6.34
C SER A 109 1.83 -6.69 -5.34
N PHE A 110 0.51 -6.59 -5.34
CA PHE A 110 -0.21 -5.77 -4.38
C PHE A 110 -1.49 -6.43 -3.88
N LEU A 111 -1.87 -6.10 -2.66
CA LEU A 111 -3.07 -6.56 -1.98
C LEU A 111 -3.84 -5.36 -1.45
N LEU A 112 -5.06 -5.16 -1.94
CA LEU A 112 -6.02 -4.24 -1.32
C LEU A 112 -6.98 -5.03 -0.44
N LEU A 113 -7.02 -4.72 0.85
CA LEU A 113 -8.06 -5.20 1.77
C LEU A 113 -9.08 -4.10 1.98
N ALA A 114 -10.34 -4.35 1.64
CA ALA A 114 -11.38 -3.35 1.72
C ALA A 114 -12.63 -3.89 2.40
N GLN A 115 -13.20 -3.11 3.32
CA GLN A 115 -14.51 -3.36 3.89
C GLN A 115 -15.40 -2.13 3.65
N SER A 116 -16.36 -2.27 2.74
CA SER A 116 -17.33 -1.20 2.48
C SER A 116 -18.29 -1.06 3.67
N PRO A 117 -18.92 0.11 3.88
CA PRO A 117 -19.86 0.33 4.98
C PRO A 117 -21.08 -0.61 4.96
N SER A 118 -21.45 -1.10 3.78
CA SER A 118 -22.56 -2.04 3.57
C SER A 118 -22.15 -3.50 3.65
N ALA A 119 -20.85 -3.82 3.63
CA ALA A 119 -20.37 -5.20 3.64
C ALA A 119 -20.12 -5.70 5.08
N PRO A 120 -20.67 -6.88 5.44
CA PRO A 120 -20.46 -7.45 6.78
C PRO A 120 -19.02 -7.93 6.99
N THR A 121 -18.31 -8.28 5.92
CA THR A 121 -16.94 -8.81 5.95
C THR A 121 -16.05 -8.12 4.92
N PRO A 122 -14.73 -8.07 5.16
CA PRO A 122 -13.77 -7.53 4.21
C PRO A 122 -13.60 -8.43 2.98
N LYS A 123 -13.25 -7.80 1.86
CA LYS A 123 -12.78 -8.44 0.63
C LYS A 123 -11.31 -8.11 0.43
N GLY A 124 -10.55 -9.07 -0.08
CA GLY A 124 -9.18 -8.84 -0.51
C GLY A 124 -9.04 -8.94 -2.02
N PHE A 125 -8.27 -8.04 -2.61
CA PHE A 125 -7.99 -7.99 -4.03
C PHE A 125 -6.48 -8.04 -4.22
N LEU A 126 -5.97 -9.21 -4.57
CA LEU A 126 -4.57 -9.42 -4.87
C LEU A 126 -4.36 -9.30 -6.38
N TRP A 127 -3.45 -8.45 -6.80
CA TRP A 127 -2.84 -8.51 -8.12
C TRP A 127 -1.42 -9.05 -7.99
N THR A 128 -1.10 -10.09 -8.74
CA THR A 128 0.25 -10.61 -8.78
C THR A 128 0.51 -11.42 -10.05
N GLN A 129 1.75 -11.35 -10.53
CA GLN A 129 2.28 -12.26 -11.56
C GLN A 129 2.90 -13.53 -10.93
N GLN A 130 3.09 -13.55 -9.61
CA GLN A 130 3.74 -14.65 -8.90
C GLN A 130 2.75 -15.77 -8.62
N GLN A 131 2.93 -16.89 -9.32
CA GLN A 131 2.02 -18.04 -9.20
C GLN A 131 1.97 -18.59 -7.76
N GLY A 132 3.12 -18.63 -7.06
CA GLY A 132 3.18 -19.10 -5.67
C GLY A 132 2.36 -18.24 -4.70
N LEU A 133 2.25 -16.92 -4.92
CA LEU A 133 1.38 -16.06 -4.10
C LEU A 133 -0.10 -16.37 -4.33
N LYS A 134 -0.50 -16.62 -5.59
CA LYS A 134 -1.88 -17.00 -5.93
C LYS A 134 -2.26 -18.30 -5.22
N GLU A 135 -1.41 -19.31 -5.29
CA GLU A 135 -1.63 -20.63 -4.69
C GLU A 135 -1.74 -20.56 -3.16
N LYS A 136 -0.80 -19.89 -2.49
CA LYS A 136 -0.82 -19.74 -1.02
C LYS A 136 -2.11 -19.05 -0.54
N ILE A 137 -2.53 -17.99 -1.23
CA ILE A 137 -3.74 -17.25 -0.86
C ILE A 137 -5.00 -18.09 -1.14
N SER A 138 -5.05 -18.82 -2.27
CA SER A 138 -6.17 -19.70 -2.59
C SER A 138 -6.31 -20.92 -1.67
N GLN A 139 -5.22 -21.37 -1.04
CA GLN A 139 -5.26 -22.42 -0.02
C GLN A 139 -5.84 -21.92 1.32
N GLY A 140 -5.61 -20.65 1.66
CA GLY A 140 -6.05 -20.08 2.94
C GLY A 140 -7.46 -19.47 2.92
N PHE A 141 -7.96 -19.08 1.74
CA PHE A 141 -9.24 -18.38 1.61
C PHE A 141 -10.06 -18.88 0.43
N PRO A 142 -11.40 -18.92 0.56
CA PRO A 142 -12.28 -18.98 -0.60
C PRO A 142 -11.95 -17.83 -1.56
N SER A 143 -11.54 -18.19 -2.78
CA SER A 143 -11.01 -17.23 -3.73
C SER A 143 -11.49 -17.48 -5.16
N GLN A 144 -11.54 -16.41 -5.93
CA GLN A 144 -11.78 -16.44 -7.38
C GLN A 144 -10.60 -15.82 -8.08
N THR A 145 -10.07 -16.51 -9.08
CA THR A 145 -8.91 -16.07 -9.84
C THR A 145 -9.30 -15.74 -11.28
N LYS A 146 -8.89 -14.56 -11.76
CA LYS A 146 -9.02 -14.14 -13.15
C LYS A 146 -7.73 -13.44 -13.58
N GLU A 147 -7.00 -14.04 -14.52
CA GLU A 147 -5.68 -13.55 -14.95
C GLU A 147 -4.70 -13.41 -13.75
N ASN A 148 -4.27 -12.18 -13.46
CA ASN A 148 -3.40 -11.84 -12.35
C ASN A 148 -4.15 -11.38 -11.11
N TRP A 149 -5.49 -11.32 -11.16
CA TRP A 149 -6.31 -11.02 -10.01
C TRP A 149 -6.69 -12.29 -9.24
N VAL A 150 -6.57 -12.21 -7.92
CA VAL A 150 -7.18 -13.14 -6.97
C VAL A 150 -8.06 -12.32 -6.03
N VAL A 151 -9.35 -12.60 -6.03
CA VAL A 151 -10.32 -11.98 -5.13
C VAL A 151 -10.61 -12.96 -4.01
N VAL A 152 -10.32 -12.56 -2.78
CA VAL A 152 -10.57 -13.37 -1.58
C VAL A 152 -11.78 -12.87 -0.82
N GLN A 153 -12.61 -13.80 -0.37
CA GLN A 153 -13.66 -13.54 0.59
C GLN A 153 -13.11 -13.89 1.97
N ALA A 154 -12.89 -12.87 2.80
CA ALA A 154 -12.37 -13.07 4.13
C ALA A 154 -13.50 -13.20 5.16
N GLN A 155 -13.20 -13.90 6.24
CA GLN A 155 -14.04 -13.97 7.44
C GLN A 155 -13.33 -13.21 8.56
N GLY A 156 -14.09 -12.45 9.36
CA GLY A 156 -13.53 -11.65 10.47
C GLY A 156 -13.21 -10.20 10.11
N SER A 157 -12.28 -9.58 10.85
CA SER A 157 -11.89 -8.17 10.66
C SER A 157 -10.83 -7.98 9.58
N LEU A 158 -10.62 -6.73 9.14
CA LEU A 158 -9.53 -6.36 8.22
C LEU A 158 -8.16 -6.76 8.77
N GLU A 159 -7.92 -6.55 10.07
CA GLU A 159 -6.67 -6.87 10.75
C GLU A 159 -6.43 -8.38 10.80
N GLN A 160 -7.45 -9.14 11.19
CA GLN A 160 -7.38 -10.61 11.22
C GLN A 160 -7.11 -11.18 9.83
N THR A 161 -7.76 -10.61 8.81
CA THR A 161 -7.55 -10.98 7.41
C THR A 161 -6.12 -10.71 6.98
N GLN A 162 -5.60 -9.51 7.27
CA GLN A 162 -4.22 -9.14 6.95
C GLN A 162 -3.22 -10.09 7.61
N GLN A 163 -3.36 -10.33 8.92
CA GLN A 163 -2.45 -11.20 9.67
C GLN A 163 -2.48 -12.63 9.13
N THR A 164 -3.66 -13.15 8.81
CA THR A 164 -3.81 -14.49 8.24
C THR A 164 -3.12 -14.57 6.87
N ILE A 165 -3.32 -13.58 5.99
CA ILE A 165 -2.65 -13.55 4.69
C ILE A 165 -1.14 -13.51 4.87
N LEU A 166 -0.61 -12.60 5.69
CA LEU A 166 0.82 -12.49 5.94
C LEU A 166 1.42 -13.80 6.46
N SER A 167 0.75 -14.47 7.41
CA SER A 167 1.21 -15.76 7.94
C SER A 167 1.26 -16.88 6.90
N LEU A 168 0.36 -16.88 5.92
CA LEU A 168 0.39 -17.83 4.81
C LEU A 168 1.59 -17.58 3.90
N LEU A 169 1.95 -16.31 3.70
CA LEU A 169 3.06 -15.94 2.84
C LEU A 169 4.42 -16.30 3.46
N GLU A 170 4.53 -16.28 4.78
CA GLU A 170 5.73 -16.62 5.56
C GLU A 170 6.01 -18.13 5.67
N ARG A 171 5.00 -19.00 5.49
CA ARG A 171 5.20 -20.45 5.50
C ARG A 171 6.01 -20.87 4.27
N VAL A 172 7.28 -21.23 4.49
CA VAL A 172 8.24 -21.83 3.54
C VAL A 172 8.44 -23.29 3.91
#